data_AF-A0AAI8HP29-F1
#
_entry.id   AF-A0AAI8HP29-F1
#
_cell.length_a   1.000
_cell.length_b   1.000
_cell.length_c   1.000
_cell.angle_alpha   90.00
_cell.angle_beta   90.00
_cell.angle_gamma   90.00
#
_symmetry.space_group_name_H-M   'P 1'
#
loop_
_entity.id
_entity.type
_entity.pdbx_description
1 polymer ?
#
loop_
_entity_poly.entity_id
_entity_poly.type
_entity_poly.pdbx_seq_one_letter_code
_entity_poly.pdbx_strand_id
1 'polypeptide(L)'
;MTLEEIKHALRIDHNFDDDWIMELKGSAEDYIKDAVTLSPNRDAFFENNPRFNMAVKFLVGAWYEQRVSSMDKALQEIPFGVTNIIQQFRGAYTDAV
;
A
#
# COMPACT_ATOMS: atom_id res chain seq x y z
N MET A 1 -9.10 4.54 4.46
CA MET A 1 -9.57 3.58 3.45
C MET A 1 -10.13 2.36 4.16
N THR A 2 -11.28 1.85 3.73
CA THR A 2 -11.98 0.68 4.30
C THR A 2 -11.56 -0.63 3.63
N LEU A 3 -11.86 -1.76 4.28
CA LEU A 3 -11.66 -3.09 3.72
C LEU A 3 -12.41 -3.28 2.38
N GLU A 4 -13.68 -2.86 2.33
CA GLU A 4 -14.50 -2.95 1.12
C GLU A 4 -13.93 -2.13 -0.05
N GLU A 5 -13.33 -0.97 0.21
CA GLU A 5 -12.66 -0.17 -0.83
C GLU A 5 -11.43 -0.87 -1.43
N ILE A 6 -10.77 -1.73 -0.66
CA ILE A 6 -9.65 -2.56 -1.12
C ILE A 6 -10.19 -3.76 -1.89
N LYS A 7 -11.16 -4.49 -1.34
CA LYS A 7 -11.79 -5.65 -2.00
C LYS A 7 -12.37 -5.28 -3.35
N HIS A 8 -13.09 -4.16 -3.45
CA HIS A 8 -13.57 -3.63 -4.72
C HIS A 8 -12.44 -3.32 -5.71
N ALA A 9 -11.32 -2.75 -5.25
CA ALA A 9 -10.18 -2.46 -6.12
C ALA A 9 -9.50 -3.73 -6.65
N LEU A 10 -9.50 -4.79 -5.85
CA LEU A 10 -8.91 -6.10 -6.18
C LEU A 10 -9.91 -7.07 -6.84
N ARG A 11 -11.18 -6.65 -6.99
CA ARG A 11 -12.28 -7.48 -7.50
C ARG A 11 -12.49 -8.77 -6.68
N ILE A 12 -12.35 -8.65 -5.36
CA ILE A 12 -12.61 -9.73 -4.40
C ILE A 12 -14.04 -9.58 -3.91
N ASP A 13 -14.86 -10.62 -4.06
CA ASP A 13 -16.28 -10.65 -3.72
C ASP A 13 -16.62 -11.60 -2.54
N HIS A 14 -15.59 -12.15 -1.90
CA HIS A 14 -15.70 -13.06 -0.76
C HIS A 14 -15.01 -12.50 0.49
N ASN A 15 -15.26 -13.16 1.63
CA ASN A 15 -14.73 -12.73 2.94
C ASN A 15 -13.64 -13.65 3.51
N PHE A 16 -13.25 -14.69 2.76
CA PHE A 16 -12.29 -15.71 3.22
C PHE A 16 -10.95 -15.13 3.69
N ASP A 17 -10.47 -14.06 3.04
CA ASP A 17 -9.18 -13.44 3.30
C ASP A 17 -9.31 -12.03 3.92
N ASP A 18 -10.45 -11.68 4.52
CA ASP A 18 -10.67 -10.33 5.07
C ASP A 18 -9.60 -9.91 6.09
N ASP A 19 -9.26 -10.80 7.03
CA ASP A 19 -8.21 -10.56 8.03
C ASP A 19 -6.83 -10.40 7.37
N TRP A 20 -6.52 -11.25 6.40
CA TRP A 20 -5.26 -11.20 5.66
C TRP A 20 -5.12 -9.90 4.85
N ILE A 21 -6.19 -9.45 4.19
CA ILE A 21 -6.21 -8.19 3.45
C ILE A 21 -5.98 -7.01 4.41
N MET A 22 -6.53 -7.06 5.62
CA MET A 22 -6.29 -6.03 6.64
C MET A 22 -4.84 -6.02 7.15
N GLU A 23 -4.21 -7.18 7.33
CA GLU A 23 -2.78 -7.28 7.66
C GLU A 23 -1.89 -6.75 6.54
N LEU A 24 -2.20 -7.09 5.28
CA LEU A 24 -1.50 -6.54 4.11
C LEU A 24 -1.67 -5.03 4.00
N LYS A 25 -2.87 -4.50 4.28
CA LYS A 25 -3.13 -3.07 4.31
C LYS A 25 -2.23 -2.37 5.31
N GLY A 26 -2.18 -2.85 6.57
CA GLY A 26 -1.34 -2.25 7.60
C GLY A 26 0.13 -2.27 7.20
N SER A 27 0.60 -3.43 6.74
CA SER A 27 1.98 -3.60 6.25
C SER A 27 2.31 -2.69 5.07
N ALA A 28 1.37 -2.47 4.15
CA ALA A 28 1.55 -1.63 2.97
C ALA A 28 1.57 -0.14 3.34
N GLU A 29 0.72 0.27 4.29
CA GLU A 29 0.71 1.62 4.85
C GLU A 29 2.06 1.93 5.51
N ASP A 30 2.55 1.07 6.39
CA ASP A 30 3.83 1.25 7.06
C ASP A 30 5.00 1.22 6.08
N TYR A 31 5.00 0.29 5.14
CA TYR A 31 6.03 0.19 4.11
C TYR A 31 6.18 1.49 3.32
N ILE A 32 5.07 2.06 2.84
CA ILE A 32 5.09 3.30 2.06
C ILE A 32 5.51 4.49 2.94
N LYS A 33 5.00 4.57 4.17
CA LYS A 33 5.36 5.64 5.12
C LYS A 33 6.85 5.60 5.46
N ASP A 34 7.38 4.44 5.84
CA ASP A 34 8.79 4.22 6.17
C ASP A 34 9.70 4.51 4.99
N ALA A 35 9.28 4.12 3.78
CA ALA A 35 10.03 4.41 2.56
C ALA A 35 10.12 5.92 2.28
N VAL A 36 9.15 6.72 2.72
CA VAL A 36 9.18 8.18 2.57
C VAL A 36 9.97 8.84 3.69
N THR A 37 9.69 8.48 4.94
CA THR A 37 10.30 9.11 6.13
C THR A 37 10.15 8.23 7.38
N LEU A 38 11.13 8.32 8.27
CA LEU A 38 11.10 7.71 9.61
C LEU A 38 10.71 8.70 10.71
N SER A 39 10.27 9.91 10.33
CA SER A 39 9.80 10.91 11.29
C SER A 39 8.61 10.39 12.10
N PRO A 40 8.59 10.59 13.43
CA PRO A 40 7.47 10.18 14.27
C PRO A 40 6.19 10.98 13.99
N ASN A 41 6.31 12.14 13.33
CA ASN A 41 5.16 13.03 13.02
C ASN A 41 4.60 12.82 11.61
N ARG A 42 5.04 11.77 10.91
CA ARG A 42 4.76 11.57 9.48
C ARG A 42 3.29 11.35 9.14
N ASP A 43 2.48 10.87 10.08
CA ASP A 43 1.12 10.38 9.81
C ASP A 43 0.21 11.45 9.21
N ALA A 44 0.34 12.70 9.67
CA ALA A 44 -0.46 13.83 9.18
C ALA A 44 -0.32 14.08 7.67
N PHE A 45 0.84 13.74 7.08
CA PHE A 45 1.07 13.90 5.64
C PHE A 45 0.29 12.87 4.79
N PHE A 46 0.06 11.68 5.35
CA PHE A 46 -0.60 10.57 4.66
C PHE A 46 -2.09 10.49 4.93
N GLU A 47 -2.56 11.14 6.00
CA GLU A 47 -3.96 11.19 6.37
C GLU A 47 -4.80 11.81 5.24
N ASN A 48 -5.94 11.17 4.93
CA ASN A 48 -6.86 11.60 3.89
C ASN A 48 -6.23 11.84 2.50
N ASN A 49 -5.06 11.24 2.21
CA ASN A 49 -4.35 11.44 0.95
C ASN A 49 -4.76 10.39 -0.10
N PRO A 50 -5.44 10.77 -1.21
CA PRO A 50 -5.91 9.81 -2.20
C PRO A 50 -4.77 9.08 -2.95
N ARG A 51 -3.62 9.73 -3.13
CA ARG A 51 -2.45 9.11 -3.78
C ARG A 51 -1.85 8.04 -2.88
N PHE A 52 -1.87 8.27 -1.56
CA PHE A 52 -1.43 7.28 -0.57
C PHE A 52 -2.37 6.08 -0.60
N ASN A 53 -3.68 6.29 -0.54
CA ASN A 53 -4.67 5.22 -0.66
C ASN A 53 -4.49 4.40 -1.95
N MET A 54 -4.21 5.06 -3.08
CA MET A 54 -3.96 4.37 -4.35
C MET A 54 -2.68 3.51 -4.30
N ALA A 55 -1.60 4.03 -3.74
CA ALA A 55 -0.36 3.28 -3.59
C ALA A 55 -0.53 2.07 -2.68
N VAL A 56 -1.25 2.22 -1.56
CA VAL A 56 -1.59 1.10 -0.66
C VAL A 56 -2.39 0.03 -1.41
N LYS A 57 -3.43 0.39 -2.17
CA LYS A 57 -4.22 -0.58 -2.98
C LYS A 57 -3.36 -1.35 -3.96
N PHE A 58 -2.45 -0.68 -4.67
CA PHE A 58 -1.56 -1.33 -5.63
C PHE A 58 -0.60 -2.30 -4.96
N LEU A 59 -0.05 -1.93 -3.80
CA LEU A 59 0.87 -2.78 -3.07
C LEU A 59 0.16 -3.99 -2.45
N VAL A 60 -1.00 -3.79 -1.82
CA VAL A 60 -1.84 -4.88 -1.30
C VAL A 60 -2.22 -5.85 -2.41
N GLY A 61 -2.63 -5.36 -3.58
CA GLY A 61 -2.98 -6.22 -4.72
C GLY A 61 -1.81 -7.08 -5.18
N ALA A 62 -0.62 -6.48 -5.31
CA ALA A 62 0.58 -7.22 -5.70
C ALA A 62 0.95 -8.30 -4.68
N TRP A 63 0.90 -8.01 -3.38
CA TRP A 63 1.19 -8.99 -2.34
C TRP A 63 0.12 -10.07 -2.21
N TYR A 64 -1.16 -9.71 -2.39
CA TYR A 64 -2.26 -10.66 -2.40
C TYR A 64 -2.13 -11.67 -3.55
N GLU A 65 -1.81 -11.21 -4.76
CA GLU A 65 -1.58 -12.06 -5.93
C GLU A 65 -0.39 -13.03 -5.73
N GLN A 66 0.68 -12.60 -5.05
CA GLN A 66 1.85 -13.44 -4.76
C GLN A 66 1.50 -14.67 -3.92
N ARG A 67 0.50 -14.59 -3.03
CA ARG A 67 0.00 -15.73 -2.25
C ARG A 67 -0.77 -16.74 -3.11
N VAL A 68 -1.46 -16.26 -4.16
CA VAL A 68 -2.30 -17.08 -5.03
C VAL A 68 -1.48 -17.76 -6.13
N SER A 69 -0.39 -17.15 -6.60
CA SER A 69 0.44 -17.73 -7.64
C SER A 69 1.36 -18.82 -7.11
N SER A 70 1.16 -20.07 -7.55
CA SER A 70 2.19 -21.11 -7.47
C SER A 70 3.40 -20.68 -8.28
N MET A 71 4.55 -20.57 -7.60
CA MET A 71 5.87 -20.13 -8.07
C MET A 71 6.19 -20.47 -9.54
N ASP A 72 5.98 -19.50 -10.44
CA ASP A 72 6.59 -19.43 -11.80
C ASP A 72 6.77 -17.98 -12.29
N LYS A 73 6.12 -16.99 -11.66
CA LYS A 73 6.44 -15.58 -11.82
C LYS A 73 7.59 -15.25 -10.87
N ALA A 74 8.72 -14.77 -11.41
CA ALA A 74 9.78 -14.18 -10.61
C ALA A 74 9.16 -13.20 -9.59
N LEU A 75 9.55 -13.30 -8.32
CA LEU A 75 9.16 -12.38 -7.25
C LEU A 75 9.26 -10.96 -7.79
N GLN A 76 8.12 -10.35 -8.12
CA GLN A 76 8.14 -9.06 -8.78
C GLN A 76 8.46 -7.97 -7.76
N GLU A 77 9.31 -7.05 -8.21
CA GLU A 77 9.62 -5.77 -7.60
C GLU A 77 8.33 -5.02 -7.20
N ILE A 78 8.45 -4.11 -6.23
CA ILE A 78 7.38 -3.15 -5.87
C ILE A 78 6.74 -2.63 -7.17
N PRO A 79 5.40 -2.64 -7.31
CA PRO A 79 4.76 -2.21 -8.54
C PRO A 79 5.25 -0.82 -8.95
N PHE A 80 5.64 -0.63 -10.23
CA PHE A 80 6.26 0.60 -10.73
C PHE A 80 5.50 1.89 -10.32
N GLY A 81 4.16 1.82 -10.27
CA GLY A 81 3.32 2.93 -9.81
C GLY A 81 3.54 3.32 -8.34
N VAL A 82 3.79 2.36 -7.46
CA VAL A 82 4.03 2.60 -6.02
C VAL A 82 5.38 3.28 -5.81
N THR A 83 6.44 2.82 -6.48
CA THR A 83 7.78 3.43 -6.39
C THR A 83 7.76 4.91 -6.82
N ASN A 84 7.07 5.24 -7.92
CA ASN A 84 6.95 6.62 -8.38
C ASN A 84 6.19 7.52 -7.40
N ILE A 85 5.16 6.99 -6.73
CA ILE A 85 4.41 7.72 -5.70
C ILE A 85 5.30 7.96 -4.47
N ILE A 86 6.06 6.95 -4.04
CA ILE A 86 7.03 7.08 -2.94
C ILE A 86 8.04 8.20 -3.24
N GLN A 87 8.62 8.25 -4.45
CA GLN A 87 9.58 9.31 -4.79
C GLN A 87 8.94 10.71 -4.79
N GLN A 88 7.71 10.84 -5.28
CA GLN A 88 6.97 12.11 -5.21
C GLN A 88 6.70 12.52 -3.76
N PHE A 89 6.36 11.57 -2.89
CA PHE A 89 6.16 11.84 -1.47
C PHE A 89 7.45 12.21 -0.75
N ARG A 90 8.59 11.58 -1.06
CA ARG A 90 9.90 12.00 -0.53
C ARG A 90 10.23 13.45 -0.86
N GLY A 91 9.89 13.91 -2.07
CA GLY A 91 10.10 15.30 -2.48
C GLY A 91 9.08 16.29 -1.89
N ALA A 92 7.87 15.83 -1.58
CA ALA A 92 6.80 16.67 -1.05
C ALA A 92 6.73 16.68 0.49
N TYR A 93 7.29 15.67 1.15
CA TYR A 93 7.29 15.56 2.59
C TYR A 93 8.19 16.64 3.20
N THR A 94 7.61 17.44 4.09
CA THR A 94 8.34 18.34 4.98
C THR A 94 7.96 17.95 6.39
N ASP A 95 8.94 17.73 7.27
CA ASP A 95 8.64 17.72 8.70
C ASP A 95 7.98 19.07 9.00
N ALA A 96 6.76 19.05 9.52
CA ALA A 96 6.09 20.26 9.97
C ALA A 96 7.07 20.96 10.95
N VAL A 97 7.54 22.14 10.54
CA VAL A 97 8.41 23.01 11.35
C VAL A 97 7.62 23.50 12.56
#